data_AF-A0A7X9KK23-F1
#
_entry.id   AF-A0A7X9KK23-F1
#
_cell.length_a   1.000
_cell.length_b   1.000
_cell.length_c   1.000
_cell.angle_alpha   90.00
_cell.angle_beta   90.00
_cell.angle_gamma   90.00
#
_symmetry.space_group_name_H-M   'P 1'
#
loop_
_entity.id
_entity.type
_entity.pdbx_description
1 polymer ?
#
loop_
_entity_poly.entity_id
_entity_poly.type
_entity_poly.pdbx_seq_one_letter_code
_entity_poly.pdbx_strand_id
1 'polypeptide(L)'
;GVVACVVYAVPPCIRLTALGMREVPQAPREAATSFGATGPQEMRLVQLPLARKAILLGINQTLMMVLATVIIAALVGAGALGLVAYEATQKANLKFGQGVAGGLSIVLLAIMLDRLTQAWGTRSEDDGGA
;
A
#
# COMPACT_ATOMS: atom_id res chain seq x y z
N GLY A 1 -9.70 2.75 -14.96
CA GLY A 1 -8.47 2.90 -14.17
C GLY A 1 -8.75 2.79 -12.68
N VAL A 2 -9.29 3.84 -12.07
CA VAL A 2 -9.49 3.93 -10.60
C VAL A 2 -10.32 2.76 -10.04
N VAL A 3 -11.47 2.44 -10.63
CA VAL A 3 -12.33 1.32 -10.15
C VAL A 3 -11.60 -0.01 -10.19
N ALA A 4 -10.83 -0.30 -11.25
CA ALA A 4 -10.03 -1.53 -11.35
C ALA A 4 -8.92 -1.58 -10.28
N CYS A 5 -8.31 -0.44 -9.96
CA CYS A 5 -7.29 -0.35 -8.91
C CYS A 5 -7.90 -0.58 -7.53
N VAL A 6 -9.11 -0.06 -7.28
CA VAL A 6 -9.84 -0.30 -6.04
C VAL A 6 -10.18 -1.79 -5.90
N VAL A 7 -10.76 -2.41 -6.93
CA VAL A 7 -11.08 -3.84 -6.91
C VAL A 7 -9.84 -4.71 -6.70
N TYR A 8 -8.70 -4.33 -7.29
CA TYR A 8 -7.43 -5.01 -7.09
C TYR A 8 -6.85 -4.83 -5.67
N ALA A 9 -7.01 -3.66 -5.06
CA ALA A 9 -6.48 -3.33 -3.73
C ALA A 9 -7.25 -4.01 -2.59
N VAL A 10 -8.52 -4.33 -2.79
CA VAL A 10 -9.41 -4.84 -1.74
C VAL A 10 -8.92 -6.17 -1.15
N PRO A 11 -8.62 -7.23 -1.94
CA PRO A 11 -8.15 -8.50 -1.38
C PRO A 11 -6.88 -8.41 -0.53
N PRO A 12 -5.78 -7.76 -0.97
CA PRO A 12 -4.59 -7.63 -0.13
C PRO A 12 -4.83 -6.77 1.11
N CYS A 13 -5.63 -5.70 1.01
CA CYS A 13 -5.99 -4.86 2.16
C CYS A 13 -6.69 -5.67 3.26
N ILE A 14 -7.70 -6.45 2.88
CA ILE A 14 -8.44 -7.33 3.81
C ILE A 14 -7.50 -8.35 4.43
N ARG A 15 -6.66 -9.01 3.62
CA ARG A 15 -5.72 -10.04 4.09
C ARG A 15 -4.72 -9.50 5.09
N LEU A 16 -4.13 -8.34 4.83
CA LEU A 16 -3.12 -7.74 5.70
C LEU A 16 -3.75 -7.18 6.99
N THR A 17 -4.97 -6.64 6.90
CA THR A 17 -5.74 -6.23 8.08
C THR A 17 -6.11 -7.43 8.96
N ALA A 18 -6.58 -8.52 8.34
CA ALA A 18 -6.91 -9.76 9.05
C ALA A 18 -5.68 -10.41 9.69
N LEU A 19 -4.53 -10.34 9.03
CA LEU A 19 -3.26 -10.79 9.60
C LEU A 19 -2.89 -9.93 10.82
N GLY A 20 -2.93 -8.61 10.70
CA GLY A 20 -2.62 -7.71 11.82
C GLY A 20 -3.55 -7.88 13.02
N MET A 21 -4.83 -8.21 12.79
CA MET A 21 -5.78 -8.55 13.86
C MET A 21 -5.46 -9.91 14.53
N ARG A 22 -4.91 -10.87 13.78
CA ARG A 22 -4.52 -12.18 14.31
C ARG A 22 -3.22 -12.15 15.11
N GLU A 23 -2.36 -11.17 14.87
CA GLU A 23 -1.11 -10.99 15.65
C GLU A 23 -1.34 -10.37 17.03
N VAL A 24 -2.56 -9.91 17.33
CA VAL A 24 -2.89 -9.39 18.67
C VAL A 24 -2.81 -10.53 19.70
N PRO A 25 -1.99 -10.38 20.76
CA PRO A 25 -1.88 -11.38 21.82
C PRO A 25 -3.24 -11.66 22.49
N GLN A 26 -3.45 -12.89 22.93
CA GLN A 26 -4.71 -13.31 23.58
C GLN A 26 -4.83 -12.75 25.00
N ALA A 27 -3.73 -12.63 25.74
CA ALA A 27 -3.75 -12.21 27.15
C ALA A 27 -4.43 -10.82 27.40
N PRO A 28 -4.18 -9.76 26.62
CA PRO A 28 -4.92 -8.50 26.73
C PRO A 28 -6.42 -8.64 26.48
N ARG A 29 -6.82 -9.56 25.59
CA ARG A 29 -8.24 -9.83 25.30
C ARG A 29 -8.90 -10.53 26.47
N GLU A 30 -8.28 -11.59 26.99
CA GLU A 30 -8.76 -12.33 28.17
C GLU A 30 -8.85 -11.44 29.41
N ALA A 31 -7.87 -10.55 29.60
CA ALA A 31 -7.91 -9.55 30.66
C ALA A 31 -9.11 -8.61 30.48
N ALA A 32 -9.32 -8.05 29.29
CA ALA A 32 -10.44 -7.17 29.01
C ALA A 32 -11.80 -7.84 29.22
N THR A 33 -11.96 -9.10 28.78
CA THR A 33 -13.16 -9.89 29.05
C THR A 33 -13.36 -10.14 30.55
N SER A 34 -12.27 -10.40 31.29
CA SER A 34 -12.31 -10.59 32.75
C SER A 34 -12.71 -9.31 33.51
N PHE A 35 -12.39 -8.14 32.95
CA PHE A 35 -12.87 -6.84 33.45
C PHE A 35 -14.28 -6.46 32.97
N GLY A 36 -14.97 -7.35 32.25
CA GLY A 36 -16.35 -7.13 31.80
C GLY A 36 -16.49 -6.35 30.48
N ALA A 37 -15.44 -6.27 29.66
CA ALA A 37 -15.54 -5.63 28.35
C ALA A 37 -16.49 -6.41 27.41
N THR A 38 -17.40 -5.68 26.76
CA THR A 38 -18.27 -6.23 25.71
C THR A 38 -17.50 -6.41 24.40
N GLY A 39 -17.94 -7.30 23.50
CA GLY A 39 -17.25 -7.57 22.22
C GLY A 39 -16.86 -6.33 21.39
N PRO A 40 -17.75 -5.33 21.21
CA PRO A 40 -17.39 -4.08 20.53
C PRO A 40 -16.38 -3.22 21.30
N GLN A 41 -16.41 -3.25 22.64
CA GLN A 41 -15.42 -2.55 23.49
C GLN A 41 -14.06 -3.22 23.41
N GLU A 42 -13.99 -4.55 23.54
CA GLU A 42 -12.76 -5.33 23.38
C GLU A 42 -12.14 -5.07 22.00
N MET A 43 -12.95 -5.12 20.93
CA MET A 43 -12.45 -4.91 19.57
C MET A 43 -11.89 -3.49 19.39
N ARG A 44 -12.62 -2.44 19.83
CA ARG A 44 -12.22 -1.04 19.59
C ARG A 44 -11.14 -0.52 20.54
N LEU A 45 -11.16 -0.96 21.79
CA LEU A 45 -10.30 -0.41 22.85
C LEU A 45 -9.07 -1.29 23.12
N VAL A 46 -9.08 -2.57 22.73
CA VAL A 46 -7.99 -3.50 22.98
C VAL A 46 -7.41 -4.02 21.68
N GLN A 47 -8.22 -4.67 20.84
CA GLN A 47 -7.71 -5.29 19.61
C GLN A 47 -7.24 -4.26 18.58
N LEU A 48 -8.03 -3.22 18.30
CA LEU A 48 -7.71 -2.21 17.28
C LEU A 48 -6.45 -1.39 17.62
N PRO A 49 -6.24 -0.92 18.87
CA PRO A 49 -5.02 -0.20 19.24
C PRO A 49 -3.78 -1.10 19.21
N LEU A 50 -3.90 -2.36 19.62
CA LEU A 50 -2.80 -3.33 19.57
C LEU A 50 -2.46 -3.76 18.13
N ALA A 51 -3.47 -3.97 17.29
CA ALA A 51 -3.31 -4.32 15.88
C ALA A 51 -2.87 -3.13 15.01
N ARG A 52 -3.00 -1.88 15.51
CA ARG A 52 -2.73 -0.65 14.75
C ARG A 52 -1.41 -0.69 14.00
N LYS A 53 -0.33 -1.13 14.65
CA LYS A 53 1.00 -1.19 14.03
C LYS A 53 1.02 -2.14 12.83
N ALA A 54 0.50 -3.35 13.01
CA ALA A 54 0.43 -4.36 11.95
C ALA A 54 -0.52 -3.93 10.81
N ILE A 55 -1.64 -3.28 11.12
CA ILE A 55 -2.55 -2.72 10.11
C ILE A 55 -1.86 -1.62 9.30
N LEU A 56 -1.13 -0.71 9.94
CA LEU A 56 -0.40 0.35 9.25
C LEU A 56 0.70 -0.20 8.33
N LEU A 57 1.43 -1.22 8.78
CA LEU A 57 2.40 -1.94 7.95
C LEU A 57 1.72 -2.61 6.74
N GLY A 58 0.56 -3.23 6.97
CA GLY A 58 -0.26 -3.85 5.93
C GLY A 58 -0.80 -2.85 4.89
N ILE A 59 -1.26 -1.68 5.34
CA ILE A 59 -1.71 -0.60 4.44
C ILE A 59 -0.54 -0.12 3.58
N ASN A 60 0.64 0.04 4.18
CA ASN A 60 1.83 0.44 3.47
C ASN A 60 2.18 -0.55 2.33
N GLN A 61 2.12 -1.85 2.62
CA GLN A 61 2.37 -2.89 1.61
C GLN A 61 1.28 -2.91 0.52
N THR A 62 0.02 -2.69 0.90
CA THR A 62 -1.09 -2.59 -0.05
C THR A 62 -0.90 -1.42 -1.01
N LEU A 63 -0.52 -0.25 -0.49
CA LEU A 63 -0.22 0.92 -1.31
C LEU A 63 0.90 0.63 -2.30
N MET A 64 1.97 -0.03 -1.87
CA MET A 64 3.05 -0.45 -2.75
C MET A 64 2.60 -1.35 -3.90
N MET A 65 1.80 -2.38 -3.60
CA MET A 65 1.26 -3.29 -4.63
C MET A 65 0.34 -2.55 -5.62
N VAL A 66 -0.47 -1.61 -5.12
CA VAL A 66 -1.38 -0.81 -5.96
C VAL A 66 -0.60 0.15 -6.85
N LEU A 67 0.40 0.86 -6.31
CA LEU A 67 1.23 1.79 -7.08
C LEU A 67 1.97 1.06 -8.22
N ALA A 68 2.54 -0.13 -7.94
CA ALA A 68 3.16 -0.96 -8.97
C ALA A 68 2.16 -1.35 -10.08
N THR A 69 0.95 -1.74 -9.68
CA THR A 69 -0.12 -2.15 -10.62
C THR A 69 -0.66 -0.98 -11.45
N VAL A 70 -0.78 0.21 -10.87
CA VAL A 70 -1.19 1.44 -11.58
C VAL A 70 -0.18 1.80 -12.67
N ILE A 71 1.12 1.64 -12.40
CA ILE A 71 2.18 1.90 -13.39
C ILE A 71 2.07 0.90 -14.55
N ILE A 72 1.90 -0.40 -14.27
CA ILE A 72 1.71 -1.42 -15.31
C ILE A 72 0.44 -1.17 -16.12
N ALA A 73 -0.68 -0.82 -15.47
CA ALA A 73 -1.93 -0.50 -16.15
C ALA A 73 -1.82 0.75 -17.04
N ALA A 74 -0.97 1.71 -16.66
CA ALA A 74 -0.61 2.82 -17.52
C ALA A 74 0.14 2.31 -18.77
N LEU A 75 1.16 1.46 -18.63
CA LEU A 75 1.90 0.92 -19.78
C LEU A 75 1.03 0.16 -20.79
N VAL A 76 -0.08 -0.45 -20.35
CA VAL A 76 -1.04 -1.21 -21.19
C VAL A 76 -2.12 -0.32 -21.86
N GLY A 77 -2.05 1.00 -21.68
CA GLY A 77 -2.89 1.94 -22.46
C GLY A 77 -4.24 2.28 -21.84
N ALA A 78 -4.38 2.21 -20.50
CA ALA A 78 -5.57 2.66 -19.78
C ALA A 78 -5.69 4.21 -19.73
N GLY A 79 -5.80 4.87 -20.89
CA GLY A 79 -6.49 6.15 -21.09
C GLY A 79 -6.11 7.43 -20.33
N ALA A 80 -5.16 7.43 -19.38
CA ALA A 80 -4.78 8.64 -18.62
C ALA A 80 -3.28 8.95 -18.70
N LEU A 81 -2.44 8.42 -17.80
CA LEU A 81 -0.96 8.52 -17.92
C LEU A 81 -0.39 7.47 -18.89
N GLY A 82 -1.15 6.41 -19.10
CA GLY A 82 -0.76 5.28 -19.93
C GLY A 82 -0.69 5.56 -21.40
N LEU A 83 -1.55 6.45 -21.89
CA LEU A 83 -1.53 6.86 -23.30
C LEU A 83 -0.22 7.59 -23.63
N VAL A 84 0.27 8.44 -22.73
CA VAL A 84 1.53 9.19 -22.90
C VAL A 84 2.73 8.23 -22.94
N ALA A 85 2.77 7.24 -22.04
CA ALA A 85 3.84 6.24 -22.01
C ALA A 85 3.78 5.25 -23.19
N TYR A 86 2.57 4.82 -23.55
CA TYR A 86 2.31 3.91 -24.67
C TYR A 86 2.61 4.58 -26.02
N GLU A 87 2.17 5.83 -26.23
CA GLU A 87 2.49 6.59 -27.44
C GLU A 87 4.00 6.84 -27.59
N ALA A 88 4.72 7.04 -26.49
CA ALA A 88 6.16 7.19 -26.51
C ALA A 88 6.89 5.87 -26.85
N THR A 89 6.24 4.72 -26.64
CA THR A 89 6.76 3.38 -26.96
C THR A 89 6.39 2.95 -28.40
N GLN A 90 5.16 3.22 -28.86
CA GLN A 90 4.72 2.83 -30.22
C GLN A 90 5.22 3.76 -31.35
N LYS A 91 5.50 5.05 -31.08
CA LYS A 91 6.05 5.99 -32.09
C LYS A 91 7.58 5.90 -32.20
N ALA A 92 8.12 4.67 -32.15
CA ALA A 92 9.54 4.36 -32.02
C ALA A 92 10.43 4.87 -33.19
N ASN A 93 9.87 5.19 -34.35
CA ASN A 93 10.66 5.68 -35.50
C ASN A 93 10.74 7.20 -35.66
N LEU A 94 9.95 7.99 -34.91
CA LEU A 94 9.97 9.47 -35.01
C LEU A 94 10.30 10.19 -33.69
N LYS A 95 10.23 9.49 -32.55
CA LYS A 95 10.29 10.12 -31.20
C LYS A 95 11.01 9.28 -30.14
N PHE A 96 11.96 8.42 -30.52
CA PHE A 96 12.70 7.55 -29.58
C PHE A 96 13.28 8.31 -28.37
N GLY A 97 13.85 9.51 -28.59
CA GLY A 97 14.37 10.36 -27.51
C GLY A 97 13.31 10.82 -26.50
N GLN A 98 12.07 11.05 -26.94
CA GLN A 98 10.96 11.41 -26.05
C GLN A 98 10.45 10.18 -25.27
N GLY A 99 10.49 8.99 -25.88
CA GLY A 99 10.21 7.71 -25.21
C GLY A 99 11.17 7.40 -24.09
N VAL A 100 12.47 7.56 -24.33
CA VAL A 100 13.50 7.37 -23.30
C VAL A 100 13.36 8.38 -22.15
N ALA A 101 13.14 9.67 -22.46
CA ALA A 101 12.92 10.69 -21.43
C ALA A 101 11.65 10.43 -20.60
N GLY A 102 10.56 10.00 -21.24
CA GLY A 102 9.32 9.61 -20.55
C GLY A 102 9.50 8.39 -19.66
N GLY A 103 10.17 7.34 -20.15
CA GLY A 103 10.48 6.15 -19.37
C GLY A 103 11.36 6.45 -18.16
N LEU A 104 12.42 7.25 -18.34
CA LEU A 104 13.31 7.67 -17.26
C LEU A 104 12.56 8.49 -16.19
N SER A 105 11.63 9.36 -16.59
CA SER A 105 10.81 10.15 -15.66
C SER A 105 9.91 9.28 -14.79
N ILE A 106 9.33 8.21 -15.37
CA ILE A 106 8.49 7.25 -14.62
C ILE A 106 9.34 6.43 -13.63
N VAL A 107 10.53 5.99 -14.04
CA VAL A 107 11.46 5.27 -13.16
C VAL A 107 11.89 6.13 -11.99
N LEU A 108 12.23 7.41 -12.23
CA LEU A 108 12.59 8.35 -11.17
C LEU A 108 11.43 8.58 -10.20
N LEU A 109 10.20 8.76 -10.70
CA LEU A 109 9.00 8.86 -9.86
C LEU A 109 8.76 7.59 -9.03
N ALA A 110 8.94 6.41 -9.62
CA ALA A 110 8.80 5.14 -8.91
C ALA A 110 9.83 5.00 -7.78
N ILE A 111 11.10 5.35 -8.04
CA ILE A 111 12.16 5.37 -7.02
C ILE A 111 11.85 6.39 -5.91
N MET A 112 11.31 7.55 -6.26
CA MET A 112 10.96 8.58 -5.28
C MET A 112 9.81 8.14 -4.36
N LEU A 113 8.80 7.47 -4.93
CA LEU A 113 7.70 6.86 -4.17
C LEU A 113 8.21 5.72 -3.28
N ASP A 114 9.09 4.87 -3.79
CA ASP A 114 9.74 3.79 -3.04
C ASP A 114 10.50 4.33 -1.82
N ARG A 115 11.28 5.42 -2.00
CA ARG A 115 11.99 6.11 -0.92
C ARG A 115 11.06 6.76 0.11
N LEU A 116 9.98 7.40 -0.33
CA LEU A 116 9.02 8.06 0.58
C LEU A 116 8.32 7.03 1.48
N THR A 117 7.95 5.89 0.91
CA THR A 117 7.32 4.81 1.65
C THR A 117 8.30 4.09 2.58
N GLN A 118 9.55 3.89 2.17
CA GLN A 118 10.58 3.37 3.08
C GLN A 118 10.85 4.35 4.25
N ALA A 119 10.85 5.66 4.01
CA ALA A 119 11.00 6.67 5.06
C ALA A 119 9.83 6.68 6.05
N TRP A 120 8.61 6.39 5.60
CA TRP A 120 7.45 6.25 6.49
C TRP A 120 7.42 4.91 7.24
N GLY A 121 7.95 3.85 6.64
CA GLY A 121 8.12 2.55 7.30
C GLY A 121 9.20 2.58 8.39
N THR A 122 10.37 3.14 8.09
CA THR A 122 11.52 3.23 9.01
C THR A 122 11.30 4.16 10.19
N ARG A 123 10.42 5.16 10.08
CA ARG A 123 10.02 5.98 11.24
C ARG A 123 9.19 5.22 12.28
N SER A 124 8.72 4.01 11.96
CA SER A 124 8.05 3.13 12.92
C SER A 124 9.03 2.22 13.68
N GLU A 125 10.31 2.17 13.28
CA GLU A 125 11.36 1.35 13.91
C GLU A 125 12.06 2.09 15.06
N ASP A 126 12.09 3.43 15.04
CA ASP A 126 12.85 4.24 16.01
C ASP A 126 12.04 4.66 17.27
N ASP A 127 10.71 4.49 17.26
CA ASP A 127 9.82 4.83 18.40
C ASP A 127 9.38 3.59 19.22
N GLY A 128 10.02 2.43 19.01
CA GLY A 128 9.73 1.17 19.71
C GLY A 128 10.77 0.74 20.74
N GLY A 129 11.86 1.49 20.88
CA GLY A 129 12.97 1.21 21.79
C GLY A 129 13.09 2.24 22.90
N ALA A 130 12.07 2.36 23.75
CA ALA A 130 12.16 2.98 25.07
C ALA A 130 11.08 2.41 25.99
#